data_AF-A0A936GCN3-F1
#
_entry.id   AF-A0A936GCN3-F1
#
_cell.length_a   1.000
_cell.length_b   1.000
_cell.length_c   1.000
_cell.angle_alpha   90.00
_cell.angle_beta   90.00
_cell.angle_gamma   90.00
#
_symmetry.space_group_name_H-M   'P 1'
#
loop_
_entity.id
_entity.type
_entity.pdbx_description
1 polymer ?
#
loop_
_entity_poly.entity_id
_entity_poly.type
_entity_poly.pdbx_seq_one_letter_code
_entity_poly.pdbx_strand_id
1 'polypeptide(L)'
;MTYVVEFSNDMADSVLFKRAFHWYGSAIKSMRIVKEETISPNLIVAKGEMDLLMPAEGKEPQAKAFRLKYSMESRIDGNKITTKIFRFNVQNTIYSPIEPWIKEQDEDYLKKFYLLFIEDKSQEILSSFKEFVNVTIYRN
;
A
#
# COMPACT_ATOMS: atom_id res chain seq x y z
N MET A 1 -4.95 -9.71 6.65
CA MET A 1 -3.51 -9.30 6.66
C MET A 1 -3.40 -7.78 6.60
N THR A 2 -2.47 -7.17 7.34
CA THR A 2 -2.31 -5.71 7.43
C THR A 2 -0.84 -5.34 7.54
N TYR A 3 -0.40 -4.35 6.76
CA TYR A 3 0.95 -3.78 6.84
C TYR A 3 0.85 -2.34 7.30
N VAL A 4 1.77 -1.91 8.15
CA VAL A 4 1.73 -0.59 8.81
C VAL A 4 3.12 0.02 8.81
N VAL A 5 3.18 1.31 8.47
CA VAL A 5 4.35 2.16 8.75
C VAL A 5 3.92 3.30 9.65
N GLU A 6 4.82 3.68 10.54
CA GLU A 6 4.62 4.75 11.48
C GLU A 6 5.88 5.58 11.58
N PHE A 7 5.72 6.90 11.62
CA PHE A 7 6.83 7.82 11.83
C PHE A 7 6.35 9.12 12.45
N SER A 8 7.26 9.77 13.17
CA SER A 8 7.06 11.10 13.72
C SER A 8 7.74 12.17 12.88
N ASN A 9 7.18 13.37 12.91
CA ASN A 9 7.72 14.54 12.24
C ASN A 9 7.26 15.83 12.95
N ASP A 10 8.17 16.79 13.12
CA ASP A 10 7.92 18.03 13.88
C ASP A 10 7.11 19.08 13.10
N MET A 11 6.75 18.80 11.84
CA MET A 11 5.84 19.66 11.07
C MET A 11 4.42 19.66 11.68
N ALA A 12 3.72 20.78 11.55
CA ALA A 12 2.32 20.88 11.95
C ALA A 12 1.45 19.87 11.18
N ASP A 13 0.43 19.31 11.84
CA ASP A 13 -0.49 18.29 11.29
C ASP A 13 -1.08 18.71 9.93
N SER A 14 -1.42 19.99 9.76
CA SER A 14 -1.95 20.52 8.50
C SER A 14 -0.95 20.44 7.34
N VAL A 15 0.35 20.54 7.60
CA VAL A 15 1.42 20.39 6.60
C VAL A 15 1.61 18.91 6.28
N LEU A 16 1.64 18.06 7.31
CA LEU A 16 1.69 16.61 7.16
C LEU A 16 0.52 16.09 6.32
N PHE A 17 -0.69 16.57 6.59
CA PHE A 17 -1.89 16.22 5.85
C PHE A 17 -1.78 16.57 4.38
N LYS A 18 -1.39 17.81 4.08
CA LYS A 18 -1.22 18.26 2.69
C LYS A 18 -0.20 17.42 1.93
N ARG A 19 0.91 17.05 2.58
CA ARG A 19 1.95 16.20 1.98
C ARG A 19 1.47 14.78 1.75
N ALA A 20 0.85 14.17 2.75
CA ALA A 20 0.26 12.83 2.63
C ALA A 20 -0.79 12.79 1.50
N PHE A 21 -1.68 13.78 1.46
CA PHE A 21 -2.68 13.91 0.40
C PHE A 21 -2.04 14.08 -0.97
N HIS A 22 -1.00 14.91 -1.08
CA HIS A 22 -0.27 15.08 -2.33
C HIS A 22 0.45 13.80 -2.80
N TRP A 23 0.97 12.99 -1.87
CA TRP A 23 1.52 11.68 -2.21
C TRP A 23 0.47 10.77 -2.83
N TYR A 24 -0.74 10.68 -2.26
CA TYR A 24 -1.79 9.84 -2.84
C TYR A 24 -2.11 10.28 -4.27
N GLY A 25 -2.28 11.58 -4.52
CA GLY A 25 -2.57 12.10 -5.86
C GLY A 25 -1.45 11.88 -6.89
N SER A 26 -0.18 11.84 -6.45
CA SER A 26 0.95 11.51 -7.32
C SER A 26 1.10 10.00 -7.53
N ALA A 27 0.84 9.20 -6.49
CA ALA A 27 0.79 7.75 -6.51
C ALA A 27 -0.35 7.19 -7.39
N ILE A 28 -1.43 7.95 -7.61
CA ILE A 28 -2.48 7.58 -8.61
C ILE A 28 -1.84 7.33 -9.98
N LYS A 29 -0.87 8.15 -10.37
CA LYS A 29 -0.26 8.08 -11.71
C LYS A 29 0.83 7.01 -11.81
N SER A 30 1.53 6.70 -10.72
CA SER A 30 2.73 5.86 -10.73
C SER A 30 2.59 4.51 -10.03
N MET A 31 1.72 4.40 -9.03
CA MET A 31 1.55 3.21 -8.16
C MET A 31 0.11 2.67 -8.15
N ARG A 32 -0.73 3.17 -9.06
CA ARG A 32 -2.12 2.72 -9.27
C ARG A 32 -2.99 2.80 -8.02
N ILE A 33 -2.85 3.89 -7.27
CA ILE A 33 -3.96 4.34 -6.42
C ILE A 33 -5.12 4.69 -7.36
N VAL A 34 -6.29 4.11 -7.10
CA VAL A 34 -7.47 4.22 -7.97
C VAL A 34 -8.41 5.32 -7.47
N LYS A 35 -8.47 5.51 -6.16
CA LYS A 35 -9.32 6.51 -5.51
C LYS A 35 -8.72 6.92 -4.17
N GLU A 36 -8.84 8.19 -3.83
CA GLU A 36 -8.58 8.71 -2.49
C GLU A 36 -9.79 9.55 -2.02
N GLU A 37 -10.05 9.52 -0.73
CA GLU A 37 -11.10 10.28 -0.07
C GLU A 37 -10.58 10.81 1.27
N THR A 38 -10.87 12.07 1.55
CA THR A 38 -10.68 12.66 2.87
C THR A 38 -11.93 12.42 3.69
N ILE A 39 -11.84 11.60 4.74
CA ILE A 39 -12.97 11.29 5.62
C ILE A 39 -13.06 12.33 6.75
N SER A 40 -11.91 12.82 7.21
CA SER A 40 -11.79 13.91 8.19
C SER A 40 -10.46 14.65 7.98
N PRO A 41 -10.23 15.80 8.63
CA PRO A 41 -8.99 16.57 8.50
C PRO A 41 -7.71 15.80 8.87
N ASN A 42 -7.86 14.62 9.48
CA ASN A 42 -6.77 13.81 10.04
C ASN A 42 -6.75 12.39 9.45
N LEU A 43 -7.64 12.10 8.48
CA LEU A 43 -7.84 10.75 7.95
C LEU A 43 -8.02 10.75 6.45
N ILE A 44 -7.06 10.15 5.76
CA ILE A 44 -7.10 9.89 4.32
C ILE A 44 -7.33 8.40 4.11
N VAL A 45 -8.31 8.04 3.29
CA VAL A 45 -8.58 6.65 2.89
C VAL A 45 -8.40 6.55 1.38
N ALA A 46 -7.76 5.48 0.93
CA ALA A 46 -7.56 5.23 -0.49
C ALA A 46 -7.83 3.77 -0.86
N LYS A 47 -8.11 3.56 -2.14
CA LYS A 47 -8.16 2.24 -2.79
C LYS A 47 -7.04 2.17 -3.79
N GLY A 48 -6.26 1.09 -3.72
CA GLY A 48 -5.19 0.85 -4.67
C GLY A 48 -5.33 -0.50 -5.34
N GLU A 49 -4.53 -0.69 -6.38
CA GLU A 49 -4.45 -1.94 -7.11
C GLU A 49 -3.02 -2.31 -7.48
N MET A 50 -2.71 -3.59 -7.54
CA MET A 50 -1.43 -4.10 -8.03
C MET A 50 -1.65 -5.37 -8.85
N ASP A 51 -0.79 -5.62 -9.84
CA ASP A 51 -0.78 -6.89 -10.56
C ASP A 51 0.06 -7.89 -9.77
N LEU A 52 -0.54 -9.02 -9.37
CA LEU A 52 0.21 -10.17 -8.88
C LEU A 52 0.80 -10.88 -10.09
N LEU A 53 2.09 -11.17 -10.03
CA LEU A 53 2.84 -11.82 -11.09
C LEU A 53 3.04 -13.30 -10.74
N MET A 54 3.17 -14.14 -11.76
CA MET A 54 3.61 -15.51 -11.61
C MET A 54 5.09 -15.54 -11.18
N PRO A 55 5.55 -16.59 -10.47
CA PRO A 55 6.98 -16.84 -10.27
C PRO A 55 7.74 -16.78 -11.59
N ALA A 56 8.96 -16.25 -11.58
CA ALA A 56 9.77 -16.17 -12.80
C ALA A 56 10.20 -17.56 -13.26
N GLU A 57 9.82 -17.92 -14.49
CA GLU A 57 10.30 -19.13 -15.16
C GLU A 57 11.43 -18.74 -16.12
N GLY A 58 12.67 -18.70 -15.61
CA GLY A 58 13.84 -18.37 -16.41
C GLY A 58 14.00 -16.87 -16.68
N LYS A 59 14.32 -16.50 -17.93
CA LYS A 59 14.60 -15.11 -18.35
C LYS A 59 13.38 -14.39 -18.95
N GLU A 60 12.23 -15.05 -19.00
CA GLU A 60 11.02 -14.48 -19.57
C GLU A 60 10.37 -13.46 -18.63
N PRO A 61 9.65 -12.46 -19.16
CA PRO A 61 8.86 -11.55 -18.36
C PRO A 61 7.82 -12.32 -17.52
N GLN A 62 7.71 -12.00 -16.23
CA GLN A 62 6.73 -12.65 -15.36
C GLN A 62 5.30 -12.34 -15.84
N ALA A 63 4.55 -13.39 -16.17
CA ALA A 63 3.16 -13.27 -16.57
C ALA A 63 2.29 -12.76 -15.41
N LYS A 64 1.26 -11.98 -15.71
CA LYS A 64 0.28 -11.56 -14.71
C LYS A 64 -0.60 -12.75 -14.30
N ALA A 65 -0.66 -13.02 -13.00
CA ALA A 65 -1.57 -13.99 -12.40
C ALA A 65 -2.95 -13.37 -12.10
N PHE A 66 -2.97 -12.30 -11.30
CA PHE A 66 -4.20 -11.70 -10.78
C PHE A 66 -4.10 -10.18 -10.67
N ARG A 67 -5.25 -9.49 -10.66
CA ARG A 67 -5.32 -8.11 -10.17
C ARG A 67 -5.69 -8.15 -8.69
N LEU A 68 -4.84 -7.59 -7.84
CA LEU A 68 -5.12 -7.43 -6.42
C LEU A 68 -5.61 -6.01 -6.14
N LYS A 69 -6.67 -5.91 -5.34
CA LYS A 69 -7.21 -4.65 -4.82
C LYS A 69 -6.94 -4.57 -3.33
N TYR A 70 -6.56 -3.39 -2.86
CA TYR A 70 -6.30 -3.15 -1.45
C TYR A 70 -6.87 -1.80 -1.02
N SER A 71 -6.97 -1.62 0.30
CA SER A 71 -7.32 -0.37 0.93
C SER A 71 -6.11 0.21 1.64
N MET A 72 -5.98 1.52 1.62
CA MET A 72 -5.01 2.28 2.39
C MET A 72 -5.71 3.25 3.31
N GLU A 73 -5.11 3.51 4.45
CA GLU A 73 -5.56 4.52 5.40
C GLU A 73 -4.33 5.20 6.01
N SER A 74 -4.29 6.52 5.96
CA SER A 74 -3.29 7.34 6.65
C SER A 74 -3.99 8.19 7.70
N ARG A 75 -3.55 8.06 8.95
CA ARG A 75 -4.03 8.84 10.08
C ARG A 75 -2.91 9.75 10.59
N ILE A 76 -3.27 10.99 10.88
CA ILE A 76 -2.39 12.00 11.48
C ILE A 76 -2.93 12.31 12.87
N ASP A 77 -2.09 12.17 13.87
CA ASP A 77 -2.45 12.42 15.27
C ASP A 77 -1.28 13.14 15.95
N GLY A 78 -1.33 14.47 15.95
CA GLY A 78 -0.20 15.30 16.36
C GLY A 78 1.00 15.13 15.43
N ASN A 79 2.20 15.10 16.02
CA ASN A 79 3.48 14.95 15.31
C ASN A 79 3.72 13.53 14.74
N LYS A 80 2.66 12.72 14.58
CA LYS A 80 2.75 11.30 14.25
C LYS A 80 1.82 10.94 13.10
N ILE A 81 2.35 10.15 12.16
CA ILE A 81 1.59 9.60 11.05
C ILE A 81 1.65 8.07 11.12
N THR A 82 0.48 7.45 11.02
CA THR A 82 0.34 5.99 10.89
C THR A 82 -0.37 5.70 9.57
N THR A 83 0.28 4.95 8.69
CA THR A 83 -0.27 4.55 7.39
C THR A 83 -0.30 3.03 7.29
N LYS A 84 -1.44 2.49 6.85
CA LYS A 84 -1.64 1.04 6.71
C LYS A 84 -2.20 0.64 5.36
N ILE A 85 -1.84 -0.56 4.91
CA ILE A 85 -2.41 -1.26 3.76
C ILE A 85 -3.15 -2.51 4.27
N PHE A 86 -4.41 -2.69 3.87
CA PHE A 86 -5.29 -3.73 4.39
C PHE A 86 -6.42 -4.11 3.40
N ARG A 87 -7.20 -5.15 3.71
CA ARG A 87 -8.33 -5.65 2.90
C ARG A 87 -7.94 -5.97 1.45
N PHE A 88 -7.04 -6.93 1.33
CA PHE A 88 -6.57 -7.42 0.05
C PHE A 88 -7.56 -8.40 -0.57
N ASN A 89 -7.96 -8.14 -1.81
CA ASN A 89 -8.91 -8.95 -2.54
C ASN A 89 -8.43 -9.16 -3.97
N VAL A 90 -8.48 -10.40 -4.44
CA VAL A 90 -8.27 -10.69 -5.86
C VAL A 90 -9.52 -10.32 -6.63
N GLN A 91 -9.33 -9.59 -7.72
CA GLN A 91 -10.36 -9.29 -8.71
C GLN A 91 -10.35 -10.37 -9.80
N ASN A 92 -11.19 -11.39 -9.61
CA ASN A 92 -11.58 -12.36 -10.65
C ASN A 92 -13.05 -12.09 -11.06
N THR A 93 -13.83 -13.13 -11.39
CA THR A 93 -15.29 -13.04 -11.61
C THR A 93 -16.04 -12.54 -10.37
N ILE A 94 -15.50 -12.83 -9.18
CA ILE A 94 -15.94 -12.31 -7.89
C ILE A 94 -14.74 -11.72 -7.14
N TYR A 95 -15.00 -10.81 -6.20
CA TYR A 95 -14.00 -10.31 -5.26
C TYR A 95 -13.75 -11.36 -4.19
N SER A 96 -12.54 -11.91 -4.15
CA SER A 96 -12.17 -12.95 -3.19
C SER A 96 -11.09 -12.45 -2.22
N PRO A 97 -11.31 -12.51 -0.89
CA PRO A 97 -10.28 -12.17 0.09
C PRO A 97 -9.11 -13.15 0.02
N ILE A 98 -7.90 -12.68 0.31
CA ILE A 98 -6.69 -13.51 0.31
C ILE A 98 -6.41 -14.17 1.66
N GLU A 99 -7.14 -13.82 2.72
CA GLU A 99 -6.98 -14.39 4.06
C GLU A 99 -6.95 -15.93 4.10
N PRO A 100 -7.75 -16.67 3.30
CA PRO A 100 -7.66 -18.14 3.23
C PRO A 100 -6.27 -18.65 2.81
N TRP A 101 -5.55 -17.90 1.96
CA TRP A 101 -4.25 -18.31 1.43
C TRP A 101 -3.19 -18.46 2.52
N ILE A 102 -3.35 -17.79 3.67
CA ILE A 102 -2.44 -17.90 4.82
C ILE A 102 -2.41 -19.33 5.36
N LYS A 103 -3.54 -20.04 5.30
CA LYS A 103 -3.63 -21.44 5.74
C LYS A 103 -3.15 -22.43 4.67
N GLU A 104 -3.26 -22.03 3.40
CA GLU A 104 -2.92 -22.86 2.24
C GLU A 104 -1.43 -22.78 1.87
N GLN A 105 -0.70 -21.78 2.36
CA GLN A 105 0.67 -21.47 1.92
C GLN A 105 1.71 -22.57 2.22
N ASP A 106 1.46 -23.42 3.21
CA ASP A 106 2.39 -24.50 3.56
C ASP A 106 2.29 -25.68 2.57
N GLU A 107 1.16 -25.81 1.88
CA GLU A 107 0.87 -26.89 0.93
C GLU A 107 0.89 -26.41 -0.53
N ASP A 108 0.62 -25.13 -0.79
CA ASP A 108 0.62 -24.51 -2.12
C ASP A 108 1.70 -23.41 -2.22
N TYR A 109 2.77 -23.74 -2.96
CA TYR A 109 3.89 -22.84 -3.18
C TYR A 109 3.49 -21.52 -3.86
N LEU A 110 2.45 -21.51 -4.70
CA LEU A 110 1.97 -20.29 -5.36
C LEU A 110 1.34 -19.35 -4.34
N LYS A 111 0.56 -19.89 -3.38
CA LYS A 111 -0.02 -19.07 -2.30
C LYS A 111 1.07 -18.43 -1.45
N LYS A 112 2.08 -19.20 -1.07
CA LYS A 112 3.25 -18.68 -0.36
C LYS A 112 3.95 -17.58 -1.14
N PHE A 113 4.21 -17.82 -2.42
CA PHE A 113 4.83 -16.84 -3.30
C PHE A 113 4.01 -15.54 -3.38
N TYR A 114 2.69 -15.63 -3.59
CA TYR A 114 1.84 -14.44 -3.67
C TYR A 114 1.80 -13.67 -2.34
N LEU A 115 1.75 -14.35 -1.20
CA LEU A 115 1.78 -13.68 0.10
C LEU A 115 3.08 -12.90 0.31
N LEU A 116 4.23 -13.49 -0.02
CA LEU A 116 5.54 -12.82 0.04
C LEU A 116 5.62 -11.63 -0.93
N PHE A 117 5.11 -11.79 -2.16
CA PHE A 117 5.04 -10.70 -3.12
C PHE A 117 4.19 -9.53 -2.60
N ILE A 118 3.05 -9.83 -1.97
CA ILE A 118 2.17 -8.81 -1.39
C ILE A 118 2.85 -8.10 -0.24
N GLU A 119 3.59 -8.82 0.61
CA GLU A 119 4.40 -8.24 1.67
C GLU A 119 5.42 -7.26 1.12
N ASP A 120 6.27 -7.71 0.18
CA ASP A 120 7.31 -6.91 -0.45
C ASP A 120 6.74 -5.62 -1.08
N LYS A 121 5.70 -5.75 -1.92
CA LYS A 121 5.06 -4.59 -2.55
C LYS A 121 4.38 -3.67 -1.55
N SER A 122 3.81 -4.21 -0.48
CA SER A 122 3.22 -3.37 0.57
C SER A 122 4.31 -2.56 1.29
N GLN A 123 5.47 -3.16 1.57
CA GLN A 123 6.60 -2.46 2.18
C GLN A 123 7.18 -1.39 1.24
N GLU A 124 7.34 -1.67 -0.05
CA GLU A 124 7.77 -0.67 -1.05
C GLU A 124 6.84 0.55 -1.08
N ILE A 125 5.53 0.32 -1.13
CA ILE A 125 4.53 1.40 -1.14
C ILE A 125 4.60 2.23 0.14
N LEU A 126 4.69 1.57 1.30
CA LEU A 126 4.79 2.24 2.60
C LEU A 126 6.12 3.01 2.77
N SER A 127 7.23 2.48 2.25
CA SER A 127 8.52 3.18 2.25
C SER A 127 8.45 4.44 1.38
N SER A 128 7.92 4.33 0.16
CA SER A 128 7.70 5.48 -0.73
C SER A 128 6.85 6.56 -0.09
N PHE A 129 5.75 6.17 0.59
CA PHE A 129 4.92 7.11 1.35
C PHE A 129 5.73 7.81 2.43
N LYS A 130 6.43 7.05 3.26
CA LYS A 130 7.24 7.59 4.36
C LYS A 130 8.33 8.54 3.85
N GLU A 131 9.09 8.13 2.84
CA GLU A 131 10.17 8.93 2.26
C GLU A 131 9.66 10.27 1.73
N PHE A 132 8.53 10.25 1.01
CA PHE A 132 7.95 11.46 0.46
C PHE A 132 7.41 12.42 1.52
N VAL A 133 6.68 11.89 2.51
CA VAL A 133 6.02 12.74 3.51
C VAL A 133 7.02 13.26 4.54
N ASN A 134 8.02 12.46 4.89
CA ASN A 134 9.00 12.74 5.94
C ASN A 134 10.19 13.61 5.47
N VAL A 135 10.15 14.22 4.28
CA VAL A 135 11.23 15.13 3.81
C VAL A 135 11.30 16.38 4.68
N THR A 136 12.28 16.44 5.58
CA THR A 136 12.56 17.68 6.32
C THR A 136 13.39 18.58 5.42
N ILE A 137 12.77 19.61 4.82
CA ILE A 137 13.52 20.63 4.08
C ILE A 137 14.18 21.52 5.14
N TYR A 138 15.44 21.24 5.49
CA TYR A 138 16.27 22.22 6.17
C TYR A 138 16.48 23.38 5.19
N ARG A 139 15.80 24.49 5.44
CA ARG A 139 16.18 25.77 4.83
C ARG A 139 17.48 26.21 5.49
N ASN A 140 18.59 26.09 4.75
CA ASN A 140 19.79 26.87 5.04
C ASN A 140 19.51 28.35 4.73
#